data_AF-A0AA48KYZ0-F1
#
_entry.id   AF-A0AA48KYZ0-F1
#
_cell.length_a   1.000
_cell.length_b   1.000
_cell.length_c   1.000
_cell.angle_alpha   90.00
_cell.angle_beta   90.00
_cell.angle_gamma   90.00
#
_symmetry.space_group_name_H-M   'P 1'
#
loop_
_entity.id
_entity.type
_entity.pdbx_description
1 polymer ?
#
loop_
_entity_poly.entity_id
_entity_poly.type
_entity_poly.pdbx_seq_one_letter_code
_entity_poly.pdbx_strand_id
1 'polypeptide(L)'
;MHVCPVCDEGIDASDIAFEAHVNSHFQGGDNPEADDGSDDQDVQYLGETGADDGAVLCFVCGADLTGLSEIQQNAHASACLDRQEDSDHFESQFFYGSDDDRKQQNGRKARTVDPGLWDGNSWSGKGKKHDARVKGDKWWDPVRGGLADDVLPPNFSPGVMPVLKKLLLHSVKRRETSRAVLTRHAVHIKGVFGFDGSWGCGYRNAEMTIASLLMLPNSPYTSLFSGDGEPGIRAIQEWINEAWRERYDLPGRAQFKGEIMGTSKWIGPSDLYAMFSYLGVPCTIYDFPKPSDRPIPTKANPEPSYALLLRWVQQYFEADDSDLDEDGDANSDDLLRPTSPVRISDRLPLMLQHNGHSRTIVGYEVDLRGQVKLLLLDPGKTISKDVRDEGLQHLRRERAKVPSPQDDSDTPAAQGSKNKIREGAEAALPTSGDEVGPGGWVKRKISKPKPGNALSTSLSVFRMKPQREQKEFQVLAFPGTAMLPPEERAGRRKVTSVRITQ
;
A
#
# COMPACT_ATOMS: atom_id res chain seq x y z
N MET A 1 20.18 36.40 22.07
CA MET A 1 19.13 36.80 23.02
C MET A 1 17.95 37.34 22.24
N HIS A 2 16.84 36.61 22.23
CA HIS A 2 15.58 36.98 21.57
C HIS A 2 14.51 37.21 22.63
N VAL A 3 13.67 38.23 22.46
CA VAL A 3 12.54 38.50 23.36
C VAL A 3 11.33 37.72 22.87
N CYS A 4 10.73 36.91 23.73
CA CYS A 4 9.55 36.11 23.39
C CYS A 4 8.33 37.03 23.18
N PRO A 5 7.70 37.08 21.98
CA PRO A 5 6.59 37.99 21.69
C PRO A 5 5.25 37.58 22.34
N VAL A 6 5.27 36.66 23.31
CA VAL A 6 4.09 36.13 24.02
C VAL A 6 4.17 36.37 25.53
N CYS A 7 5.37 36.45 26.11
CA CYS A 7 5.60 36.74 27.54
C CYS A 7 6.61 37.87 27.82
N ASP A 8 7.20 38.48 26.78
CA ASP A 8 8.26 39.50 26.85
C ASP A 8 9.54 39.10 27.61
N GLU A 9 9.75 37.80 27.89
CA GLU A 9 10.99 37.30 28.47
C GLU A 9 12.15 37.34 27.46
N GLY A 10 13.30 37.88 27.89
CA GLY A 10 14.53 37.89 27.11
C GLY A 10 15.31 36.58 27.25
N ILE A 11 15.27 35.73 26.23
CA ILE A 11 15.81 34.38 26.25
C ILE A 11 17.11 34.31 25.43
N ASP A 12 18.19 33.82 26.03
CA ASP A 12 19.47 33.58 25.34
C ASP A 12 19.66 32.08 25.08
N ALA A 13 18.99 31.60 24.04
CA ALA A 13 19.01 30.21 23.58
C ALA A 13 19.12 30.16 22.04
N SER A 14 19.36 28.98 21.48
CA SER A 14 19.35 28.75 20.03
C SER A 14 17.93 28.83 19.44
N ASP A 15 17.83 29.13 18.15
CA ASP A 15 16.56 29.36 17.43
C ASP A 15 15.53 28.24 17.68
N ILE A 16 15.96 26.97 17.64
CA ILE A 16 15.10 25.79 17.88
C ILE A 16 14.53 25.78 19.32
N ALA A 17 15.32 26.18 20.31
CA ALA A 17 14.89 26.26 21.71
C ALA A 17 14.00 27.49 21.96
N PHE A 18 14.26 28.60 21.27
CA PHE A 18 13.41 29.79 21.28
C PHE A 18 12.04 29.50 20.64
N GLU A 19 12.01 28.84 19.47
CA GLU A 19 10.76 28.38 18.84
C GLU A 19 10.02 27.37 19.73
N ALA A 20 10.73 26.45 20.41
CA ALA A 20 10.09 25.51 21.34
C ALA A 20 9.41 26.24 22.51
N HIS A 21 10.04 27.26 23.09
CA HIS A 21 9.44 28.13 24.12
C HIS A 21 8.25 28.93 23.57
N VAL A 22 8.37 29.57 22.41
CA VAL A 22 7.26 30.33 21.81
C VAL A 22 6.06 29.41 21.55
N ASN A 23 6.30 28.17 21.10
CA ASN A 23 5.26 27.18 20.87
C ASN A 23 4.64 26.56 22.14
N SER A 24 5.29 26.64 23.31
CA SER A 24 4.69 26.09 24.55
C SER A 24 3.54 26.93 25.09
N HIS A 25 3.58 28.26 24.89
CA HIS A 25 2.48 29.17 25.28
C HIS A 25 1.14 28.87 24.59
N PHE A 26 1.15 28.13 23.48
CA PHE A 26 -0.04 27.76 22.72
C PHE A 26 -0.53 26.33 23.00
N GLN A 27 0.09 25.59 23.93
CA GLN A 27 -0.17 24.17 24.18
C GLN A 27 -0.74 23.87 25.58
N GLY A 28 -1.84 24.52 25.92
CA GLY A 28 -2.67 24.21 27.09
C GLY A 28 -2.66 25.31 28.14
N GLY A 29 -3.84 25.68 28.62
CA GLY A 29 -4.01 26.64 29.71
C GLY A 29 -3.99 25.97 31.09
N ASP A 30 -3.59 26.78 32.07
CA ASP A 30 -3.78 26.64 33.51
C ASP A 30 -3.01 25.51 34.26
N ASN A 31 -1.90 25.97 34.84
CA ASN A 31 -1.08 25.40 35.93
C ASN A 31 -1.84 25.58 37.30
N PRO A 32 -1.27 25.33 38.51
CA PRO A 32 0.05 24.77 38.86
C PRO A 32 0.04 23.69 39.97
N GLU A 33 1.21 23.12 40.27
CA GLU A 33 1.91 23.10 41.59
C GLU A 33 2.89 21.91 41.69
N ALA A 34 3.86 21.98 42.61
CA ALA A 34 4.97 21.03 42.72
C ALA A 34 5.44 20.83 44.18
N ASP A 35 5.78 19.58 44.51
CA ASP A 35 6.54 19.07 45.67
C ASP A 35 7.26 17.79 45.14
N ASP A 36 8.50 17.45 45.51
CA ASP A 36 8.98 16.99 46.83
C ASP A 36 8.34 15.64 47.25
N GLY A 37 9.08 14.53 47.41
CA GLY A 37 10.53 14.32 47.25
C GLY A 37 10.96 12.87 47.56
N SER A 38 12.28 12.65 47.51
CA SER A 38 13.11 11.62 48.20
C SER A 38 12.71 10.11 48.27
N ASP A 39 13.75 9.30 48.10
CA ASP A 39 14.07 8.05 48.82
C ASP A 39 13.42 6.67 48.49
N ASP A 40 14.12 5.95 47.60
CA ASP A 40 15.01 4.81 47.91
C ASP A 40 14.51 3.32 48.02
N GLN A 41 15.47 2.43 47.72
CA GLN A 41 15.59 0.98 48.02
C GLN A 41 14.78 -0.11 47.25
N ASP A 42 15.51 -0.75 46.33
CA ASP A 42 15.74 -2.21 46.19
C ASP A 42 14.59 -3.21 45.97
N VAL A 43 14.68 -3.97 44.87
CA VAL A 43 15.32 -5.32 44.87
C VAL A 43 16.08 -5.54 43.55
N GLN A 44 17.35 -5.90 43.63
CA GLN A 44 18.19 -6.27 42.48
C GLN A 44 18.12 -7.79 42.20
N TYR A 45 18.06 -8.20 40.94
CA TYR A 45 18.50 -9.55 40.51
C TYR A 45 19.28 -9.46 39.20
N LEU A 46 20.51 -9.98 39.21
CA LEU A 46 21.48 -9.86 38.12
C LEU A 46 21.21 -10.85 36.98
N GLY A 47 21.46 -10.40 35.75
CA GLY A 47 21.24 -11.17 34.53
C GLY A 47 22.03 -10.63 33.33
N GLU A 48 23.27 -10.18 33.56
CA GLU A 48 24.11 -9.58 32.53
C GLU A 48 24.43 -10.56 31.39
N THR A 49 23.83 -10.34 30.22
CA THR A 49 24.43 -10.65 28.92
C THR A 49 24.22 -9.44 28.01
N GLY A 50 25.29 -8.94 27.40
CA GLY A 50 25.36 -7.55 26.98
C GLY A 50 24.72 -7.21 25.63
N ALA A 51 24.22 -5.97 25.56
CA ALA A 51 24.20 -5.05 24.42
C ALA A 51 23.86 -5.60 23.02
N ASP A 52 22.61 -5.38 22.59
CA ASP A 52 22.35 -4.78 21.26
C ASP A 52 21.00 -4.02 21.28
N ASP A 53 20.91 -2.97 22.12
CA ASP A 53 19.74 -2.08 22.18
C ASP A 53 19.66 -1.22 20.90
N GLY A 54 19.15 -1.84 19.84
CA GLY A 54 19.12 -1.27 18.50
C GLY A 54 18.17 -0.07 18.37
N ALA A 55 18.71 1.13 18.54
CA ALA A 55 18.00 2.39 18.38
C ALA A 55 17.22 2.45 17.05
N VAL A 56 15.91 2.66 17.14
CA VAL A 56 14.98 2.56 16.01
C VAL A 56 14.83 3.92 15.32
N LEU A 57 15.88 4.34 14.60
CA LEU A 57 15.89 5.63 13.91
C LEU A 57 14.96 5.66 12.68
N CYS A 58 14.24 6.76 12.50
CA CYS A 58 13.50 7.07 11.28
C CYS A 58 14.49 7.29 10.12
N PHE A 59 14.41 6.44 9.11
CA PHE A 59 15.28 6.51 7.92
C PHE A 59 15.05 7.74 7.03
N VAL A 60 13.93 8.46 7.20
CA VAL A 60 13.62 9.67 6.41
C VAL A 60 14.25 10.92 7.03
N CYS A 61 14.08 11.12 8.33
CA CYS A 61 14.43 12.38 9.02
C CYS A 61 15.45 12.20 10.16
N GLY A 62 15.91 10.98 10.43
CA GLY A 62 16.88 10.66 11.49
C GLY A 62 16.31 10.62 12.92
N ALA A 63 15.06 11.01 13.15
CA ALA A 63 14.44 11.05 14.47
C ALA A 63 14.41 9.67 15.14
N ASP A 64 14.74 9.58 16.43
CA ASP A 64 14.66 8.32 17.18
C ASP A 64 13.20 7.94 17.47
N LEU A 65 12.84 6.70 17.15
CA LEU A 65 11.52 6.10 17.36
C LEU A 65 11.57 4.94 18.37
N THR A 66 12.68 4.78 19.10
CA THR A 66 12.83 3.82 20.19
C THR A 66 11.75 4.02 21.25
N GLY A 67 11.19 2.94 21.77
CA GLY A 67 10.07 2.96 22.73
C GLY A 67 8.68 3.24 22.14
N LEU A 68 8.56 3.71 20.89
CA LEU A 68 7.27 3.80 20.20
C LEU A 68 6.78 2.41 19.77
N SER A 69 5.45 2.19 19.78
CA SER A 69 4.87 0.96 19.21
C SER A 69 5.05 0.91 17.70
N GLU A 70 5.08 -0.29 17.11
CA GLU A 70 5.24 -0.48 15.66
C GLU A 70 4.23 0.35 14.84
N ILE A 71 3.00 0.53 15.34
CA ILE A 71 1.96 1.34 14.69
C ILE A 71 2.35 2.83 14.67
N GLN A 72 2.92 3.36 15.76
CA GLN A 72 3.39 4.74 15.85
C GLN A 72 4.66 4.95 15.01
N GLN A 73 5.60 4.01 15.04
CA GLN A 73 6.81 4.02 14.20
C GLN A 73 6.45 4.05 12.70
N ASN A 74 5.51 3.21 12.29
CA ASN A 74 4.94 3.22 10.95
C ASN A 74 4.24 4.54 10.62
N ALA A 75 3.39 5.07 11.51
CA ALA A 75 2.67 6.32 11.27
C ALA A 75 3.61 7.51 11.09
N HIS A 76 4.69 7.58 11.88
CA HIS A 76 5.77 8.54 11.71
C HIS A 76 6.47 8.36 10.36
N ALA A 77 6.89 7.15 10.00
CA ALA A 77 7.56 6.88 8.73
C ALA A 77 6.69 7.28 7.51
N SER A 78 5.40 6.88 7.49
CA SER A 78 4.45 7.30 6.45
C SER A 78 4.30 8.82 6.41
N ALA A 79 4.22 9.50 7.56
CA ALA A 79 4.07 10.95 7.64
C ALA A 79 5.34 11.72 7.22
N CYS A 80 6.52 11.16 7.41
CA CYS A 80 7.77 11.75 6.93
C CYS A 80 7.95 11.56 5.42
N LEU A 81 7.55 10.42 4.84
CA LEU A 81 7.48 10.25 3.39
C LEU A 81 6.48 11.26 2.77
N ASP A 82 5.27 11.36 3.34
CA ASP A 82 4.25 12.34 2.93
C ASP A 82 4.69 13.82 3.13
N ARG A 83 5.78 14.10 3.86
CA ARG A 83 6.38 15.44 4.04
C ARG A 83 7.59 15.71 3.15
N GLN A 84 8.38 14.69 2.81
CA GLN A 84 9.46 14.87 1.82
C GLN A 84 8.88 15.07 0.40
N GLU A 85 7.64 14.63 0.16
CA GLU A 85 6.86 15.02 -1.03
C GLU A 85 6.62 16.55 -1.15
N ASP A 86 6.82 17.35 -0.08
CA ASP A 86 6.62 18.83 -0.07
C ASP A 86 7.93 19.66 -0.13
N SER A 87 9.14 19.05 -0.11
CA SER A 87 10.42 19.78 0.09
C SER A 87 11.39 19.81 -1.09
N ASP A 88 11.38 18.81 -1.97
CA ASP A 88 12.55 18.49 -2.80
C ASP A 88 12.57 19.23 -4.15
N HIS A 89 12.95 20.51 -4.08
CA HIS A 89 12.88 21.47 -5.19
C HIS A 89 14.26 21.78 -5.82
N PHE A 90 14.72 21.03 -6.84
CA PHE A 90 15.53 21.53 -7.99
C PHE A 90 15.87 20.42 -9.02
N GLU A 91 15.92 20.79 -10.31
CA GLU A 91 16.36 20.08 -11.55
C GLU A 91 16.20 18.55 -11.76
N SER A 92 16.33 18.12 -13.02
CA SER A 92 15.87 16.81 -13.50
C SER A 92 16.87 16.14 -14.45
N GLN A 93 17.08 14.83 -14.31
CA GLN A 93 17.54 13.98 -15.42
C GLN A 93 17.25 12.49 -15.20
N PHE A 94 16.26 11.97 -15.94
CA PHE A 94 15.82 10.57 -16.03
C PHE A 94 15.36 9.90 -14.73
N PHE A 95 14.24 9.16 -14.81
CA PHE A 95 13.90 8.16 -13.78
C PHE A 95 15.08 7.19 -13.61
N TYR A 96 15.76 7.28 -12.45
CA TYR A 96 16.93 6.50 -12.08
C TYR A 96 18.19 6.67 -12.96
N GLY A 97 18.43 7.86 -13.53
CA GLY A 97 19.55 8.09 -14.45
C GLY A 97 20.60 9.14 -14.07
N SER A 98 20.43 9.96 -13.02
CA SER A 98 21.36 11.06 -12.74
C SER A 98 22.58 10.67 -11.90
N ASP A 99 23.66 11.47 -11.99
CA ASP A 99 24.82 11.33 -11.09
C ASP A 99 24.53 11.74 -9.63
N ASP A 100 23.42 12.42 -9.36
CA ASP A 100 22.95 12.69 -7.99
C ASP A 100 22.11 11.55 -7.41
N ASP A 101 21.34 10.82 -8.23
CA ASP A 101 20.74 9.53 -7.82
C ASP A 101 21.83 8.54 -7.39
N ARG A 102 22.94 8.52 -8.14
CA ARG A 102 24.13 7.72 -7.77
C ARG A 102 24.71 8.17 -6.43
N LYS A 103 24.68 9.46 -6.08
CA LYS A 103 25.10 9.93 -4.74
C LYS A 103 24.08 9.51 -3.67
N GLN A 104 22.76 9.63 -3.90
CA GLN A 104 21.75 9.13 -2.95
C GLN A 104 21.86 7.62 -2.72
N GLN A 105 22.04 6.81 -3.77
CA GLN A 105 22.13 5.36 -3.66
C GLN A 105 23.45 4.87 -3.03
N ASN A 106 24.60 5.51 -3.34
CA ASN A 106 25.88 5.12 -2.75
C ASN A 106 26.16 5.77 -1.38
N GLY A 107 25.53 6.90 -1.05
CA GLY A 107 25.70 7.61 0.23
C GLY A 107 24.90 7.00 1.39
N ARG A 108 23.83 6.26 1.10
CA ARG A 108 23.09 5.48 2.10
C ARG A 108 23.92 4.26 2.50
N LYS A 109 24.27 4.12 3.78
CA LYS A 109 24.99 2.94 4.32
C LYS A 109 24.18 1.66 4.07
N ALA A 110 24.53 0.91 3.04
CA ALA A 110 23.89 -0.36 2.74
C ALA A 110 24.12 -1.35 3.89
N ARG A 111 23.05 -1.84 4.52
CA ARG A 111 23.08 -3.07 5.31
C ARG A 111 23.17 -4.26 4.34
N THR A 112 24.38 -4.51 3.84
CA THR A 112 24.71 -5.74 3.11
C THR A 112 24.50 -6.93 4.04
N VAL A 113 23.52 -7.78 3.72
CA VAL A 113 23.38 -9.09 4.35
C VAL A 113 24.43 -10.02 3.73
N ASP A 114 25.04 -10.88 4.54
CA ASP A 114 26.08 -11.82 4.10
C ASP A 114 25.50 -12.82 3.07
N PRO A 115 26.05 -12.92 1.84
CA PRO A 115 25.59 -13.87 0.83
C PRO A 115 25.75 -15.35 1.22
N GLY A 116 26.63 -15.67 2.18
CA GLY A 116 26.98 -17.05 2.55
C GLY A 116 25.93 -17.80 3.40
N LEU A 117 24.71 -17.29 3.52
CA LEU A 117 23.71 -17.76 4.50
C LEU A 117 22.31 -18.00 3.90
N TRP A 118 22.24 -18.36 2.61
CA TRP A 118 20.99 -18.75 1.96
C TRP A 118 21.20 -19.83 0.89
N ASP A 119 21.09 -21.09 1.28
CA ASP A 119 20.95 -22.24 0.39
C ASP A 119 19.48 -22.47 0.02
N GLY A 120 19.18 -22.36 -1.27
CA GLY A 120 17.84 -22.61 -1.80
C GLY A 120 17.46 -24.09 -1.67
N ASN A 121 16.39 -24.35 -0.93
CA ASN A 121 15.72 -25.63 -0.66
C ASN A 121 16.44 -26.60 0.30
N SER A 122 15.67 -27.09 1.29
CA SER A 122 16.04 -28.09 2.32
C SER A 122 16.99 -27.56 3.42
N TRP A 123 16.81 -27.82 4.73
CA TRP A 123 16.12 -28.94 5.37
C TRP A 123 15.55 -28.62 6.77
N SER A 124 14.83 -29.57 7.36
CA SER A 124 14.33 -29.49 8.74
C SER A 124 15.44 -29.71 9.79
N GLY A 125 15.85 -28.68 10.54
CA GLY A 125 16.95 -28.82 11.51
C GLY A 125 17.09 -27.75 12.61
N LYS A 126 16.36 -27.90 13.72
CA LYS A 126 16.65 -27.36 15.08
C LYS A 126 17.45 -26.03 15.20
N GLY A 127 16.76 -24.88 15.23
CA GLY A 127 17.38 -23.61 15.64
C GLY A 127 16.37 -22.49 15.95
N LYS A 128 15.84 -22.41 17.18
CA LYS A 128 14.89 -21.34 17.56
C LYS A 128 15.59 -20.00 17.85
N LYS A 129 15.85 -19.21 16.79
CA LYS A 129 15.82 -17.74 16.86
C LYS A 129 14.96 -17.23 15.71
N HIS A 130 13.92 -16.45 16.01
CA HIS A 130 13.00 -15.92 15.00
C HIS A 130 13.64 -14.74 14.27
N ASP A 131 14.19 -14.94 13.07
CA ASP A 131 14.67 -13.83 12.26
C ASP A 131 13.49 -13.00 11.73
N ALA A 132 13.51 -11.69 12.03
CA ALA A 132 12.52 -10.74 11.53
C ALA A 132 12.55 -10.63 10.00
N ARG A 133 13.72 -10.89 9.37
CA ARG A 133 13.91 -10.85 7.90
C ARG A 133 13.00 -11.81 7.15
N VAL A 134 12.63 -12.95 7.76
CA VAL A 134 11.76 -13.96 7.16
C VAL A 134 10.27 -13.64 7.38
N LYS A 135 9.91 -12.93 8.46
CA LYS A 135 8.52 -12.56 8.73
C LYS A 135 7.95 -11.55 7.73
N GLY A 136 8.81 -10.64 7.23
CA GLY A 136 8.40 -9.58 6.30
C GLY A 136 8.11 -10.05 4.88
N ASP A 137 8.67 -11.20 4.46
CA ASP A 137 8.61 -11.68 3.07
C ASP A 137 7.67 -12.87 2.85
N LYS A 138 6.78 -13.14 3.82
CA LYS A 138 5.83 -14.26 3.73
C LYS A 138 4.72 -13.95 2.72
N TRP A 139 4.63 -14.74 1.66
CA TRP A 139 3.53 -14.72 0.69
C TRP A 139 2.19 -15.12 1.30
N TRP A 140 1.10 -14.79 0.60
CA TRP A 140 -0.22 -15.36 0.80
C TRP A 140 -0.98 -15.43 -0.54
N ASP A 141 -1.30 -16.66 -0.97
CA ASP A 141 -2.08 -16.91 -2.19
C ASP A 141 -3.49 -16.30 -2.08
N PRO A 142 -3.87 -15.33 -2.95
CA PRO A 142 -5.16 -14.65 -2.89
C PRO A 142 -6.35 -15.52 -3.33
N VAL A 143 -6.10 -16.62 -4.04
CA VAL A 143 -7.09 -17.59 -4.47
C VAL A 143 -7.26 -18.68 -3.41
N ARG A 144 -6.17 -19.33 -2.99
CA ARG A 144 -6.18 -20.56 -2.17
C ARG A 144 -5.79 -20.36 -0.71
N GLY A 145 -5.00 -19.34 -0.38
CA GLY A 145 -4.39 -19.14 0.93
C GLY A 145 -5.42 -18.96 2.06
N GLY A 146 -5.21 -19.63 3.19
CA GLY A 146 -6.15 -19.64 4.33
C GLY A 146 -6.42 -18.25 4.93
N LEU A 147 -7.60 -18.08 5.53
CA LEU A 147 -8.09 -16.80 6.10
C LEU A 147 -8.08 -16.78 7.64
N ALA A 148 -7.15 -17.52 8.26
CA ALA A 148 -6.86 -17.48 9.69
C ALA A 148 -5.65 -16.59 9.96
N ASP A 149 -5.56 -15.99 11.15
CA ASP A 149 -4.60 -14.91 11.46
C ASP A 149 -3.14 -15.40 11.64
N ASP A 150 -2.93 -16.71 11.74
CA ASP A 150 -1.63 -17.40 11.68
C ASP A 150 -1.16 -17.69 10.24
N VAL A 151 -2.12 -17.87 9.33
CA VAL A 151 -1.88 -18.11 7.90
C VAL A 151 -1.69 -16.78 7.16
N LEU A 152 -2.64 -15.85 7.26
CA LEU A 152 -2.65 -14.57 6.54
C LEU A 152 -1.67 -13.55 7.19
N PRO A 153 -0.65 -13.06 6.46
CA PRO A 153 0.26 -12.05 6.98
C PRO A 153 -0.47 -10.73 7.37
N PRO A 154 -0.03 -10.04 8.44
CA PRO A 154 -0.72 -8.86 8.94
C PRO A 154 -0.68 -7.66 7.99
N ASN A 155 0.31 -7.60 7.09
CA ASN A 155 0.47 -6.55 6.08
C ASN A 155 -0.44 -6.73 4.85
N PHE A 156 -1.08 -7.89 4.67
CA PHE A 156 -2.06 -8.14 3.61
C PHE A 156 -3.45 -7.70 4.07
N SER A 157 -4.17 -6.98 3.22
CA SER A 157 -5.58 -6.57 3.39
C SER A 157 -6.43 -7.02 2.19
N PRO A 158 -6.85 -8.30 2.15
CA PRO A 158 -7.63 -8.85 1.04
C PRO A 158 -9.12 -8.51 1.15
N GLY A 159 -9.85 -8.65 0.04
CA GLY A 159 -11.29 -8.31 -0.04
C GLY A 159 -11.57 -6.81 0.03
N VAL A 160 -10.56 -5.96 -0.17
CA VAL A 160 -10.67 -4.50 -0.04
C VAL A 160 -11.55 -3.87 -1.14
N MET A 161 -11.55 -4.41 -2.36
CA MET A 161 -12.29 -3.84 -3.49
C MET A 161 -13.82 -3.81 -3.29
N PRO A 162 -14.48 -4.89 -2.79
CA PRO A 162 -15.88 -4.84 -2.34
C PRO A 162 -16.18 -3.83 -1.23
N VAL A 163 -15.21 -3.50 -0.36
CA VAL A 163 -15.39 -2.46 0.67
C VAL A 163 -15.25 -1.07 0.06
N LEU A 164 -14.23 -0.85 -0.80
CA LEU A 164 -14.06 0.39 -1.55
C LEU A 164 -15.30 0.72 -2.41
N LYS A 165 -15.92 -0.28 -3.04
CA LYS A 165 -17.21 -0.12 -3.75
C LYS A 165 -18.31 0.44 -2.82
N LYS A 166 -18.43 -0.04 -1.59
CA LYS A 166 -19.40 0.47 -0.60
C LYS A 166 -19.07 1.89 -0.14
N LEU A 167 -17.79 2.19 0.09
CA LEU A 167 -17.33 3.53 0.48
C LEU A 167 -17.66 4.56 -0.62
N LEU A 168 -17.43 4.23 -1.88
CA LEU A 168 -17.79 5.07 -3.03
C LEU A 168 -19.31 5.21 -3.17
N LEU A 169 -20.09 4.13 -3.06
CA LEU A 169 -21.56 4.20 -3.05
C LEU A 169 -22.10 5.07 -1.90
N HIS A 170 -21.39 5.16 -0.78
CA HIS A 170 -21.70 6.10 0.30
C HIS A 170 -21.30 7.54 -0.05
N SER A 171 -20.15 7.77 -0.68
CA SER A 171 -19.70 9.10 -1.14
C SER A 171 -20.61 9.65 -2.27
N VAL A 172 -21.17 8.78 -3.13
CA VAL A 172 -22.26 9.11 -4.07
C VAL A 172 -23.53 9.54 -3.33
N LYS A 173 -23.99 8.77 -2.33
CA LYS A 173 -25.14 9.15 -1.48
C LYS A 173 -24.93 10.49 -0.76
N ARG A 174 -23.69 10.81 -0.38
CA ARG A 174 -23.31 12.11 0.22
C ARG A 174 -23.06 13.23 -0.80
N ARG A 175 -23.32 13.01 -2.09
CA ARG A 175 -23.15 14.01 -3.17
C ARG A 175 -21.72 14.56 -3.28
N GLU A 176 -20.74 13.68 -3.14
CA GLU A 176 -19.32 13.98 -3.38
C GLU A 176 -18.87 13.40 -4.72
N THR A 177 -19.05 12.08 -4.90
CA THR A 177 -18.77 11.33 -6.13
C THR A 177 -19.99 11.37 -7.05
N SER A 178 -19.80 11.61 -8.34
CA SER A 178 -20.84 11.47 -9.38
C SER A 178 -20.84 10.05 -9.96
N ARG A 179 -19.67 9.56 -10.39
CA ARG A 179 -19.43 8.19 -10.88
C ARG A 179 -18.06 7.70 -10.43
N ALA A 180 -17.88 6.39 -10.28
CA ALA A 180 -16.58 5.76 -10.15
C ALA A 180 -16.50 4.43 -10.90
N VAL A 181 -15.28 4.03 -11.27
CA VAL A 181 -14.98 2.71 -11.86
C VAL A 181 -13.81 2.11 -11.08
N LEU A 182 -13.91 0.83 -10.73
CA LEU A 182 -12.86 0.06 -10.05
C LEU A 182 -12.48 -1.18 -10.86
N THR A 183 -11.23 -1.63 -10.77
CA THR A 183 -10.88 -3.01 -11.14
C THR A 183 -11.65 -4.02 -10.27
N ARG A 184 -11.98 -5.19 -10.83
CA ARG A 184 -12.66 -6.28 -10.12
C ARG A 184 -11.83 -6.85 -8.97
N HIS A 185 -10.53 -7.05 -9.18
CA HIS A 185 -9.67 -7.82 -8.29
C HIS A 185 -8.36 -7.08 -7.99
N ALA A 186 -8.15 -6.80 -6.69
CA ALA A 186 -6.88 -6.36 -6.13
C ALA A 186 -6.82 -6.69 -4.64
N VAL A 187 -5.61 -6.91 -4.11
CA VAL A 187 -5.31 -7.05 -2.68
C VAL A 187 -4.37 -5.90 -2.32
N HIS A 188 -4.56 -5.26 -1.15
CA HIS A 188 -3.55 -4.33 -0.63
C HIS A 188 -2.49 -5.11 0.14
N ILE A 189 -1.22 -4.83 -0.17
CA ILE A 189 -0.07 -5.38 0.55
C ILE A 189 0.79 -4.19 1.00
N LYS A 190 0.92 -4.04 2.31
CA LYS A 190 1.74 -3.00 2.93
C LYS A 190 3.21 -3.44 2.98
N GLY A 191 4.13 -2.48 2.84
CA GLY A 191 5.52 -2.68 3.25
C GLY A 191 5.65 -2.86 4.76
N VAL A 192 6.59 -3.71 5.18
CA VAL A 192 6.77 -4.16 6.56
C VAL A 192 7.88 -3.35 7.23
N PHE A 193 7.62 -2.87 8.45
CA PHE A 193 8.59 -2.08 9.20
C PHE A 193 9.82 -2.92 9.58
N GLY A 194 11.01 -2.31 9.56
CA GLY A 194 12.28 -3.02 9.78
C GLY A 194 12.73 -3.96 8.63
N PHE A 195 11.88 -4.19 7.61
CA PHE A 195 12.22 -4.98 6.43
C PHE A 195 12.23 -4.12 5.16
N ASP A 196 11.06 -3.71 4.66
CA ASP A 196 10.89 -3.09 3.34
C ASP A 196 10.07 -1.78 3.31
N GLY A 197 9.42 -1.38 4.39
CA GLY A 197 8.52 -0.21 4.43
C GLY A 197 9.11 1.15 4.03
N SER A 198 10.42 1.22 3.79
CA SER A 198 11.19 2.40 3.34
C SER A 198 11.69 2.32 1.89
N TRP A 199 11.58 1.17 1.22
CA TRP A 199 12.22 0.92 -0.08
C TRP A 199 11.54 -0.12 -0.97
N GLY A 200 10.66 -0.94 -0.40
CA GLY A 200 10.00 -2.06 -1.03
C GLY A 200 8.82 -1.70 -1.94
N CYS A 201 8.49 -0.42 -2.13
CA CYS A 201 7.24 -0.02 -2.79
C CYS A 201 7.05 -0.62 -4.19
N GLY A 202 8.07 -0.59 -5.06
CA GLY A 202 8.00 -1.24 -6.38
C GLY A 202 7.75 -2.75 -6.29
N TYR A 203 8.38 -3.43 -5.34
CA TYR A 203 8.22 -4.86 -5.10
C TYR A 203 6.81 -5.19 -4.56
N ARG A 204 6.29 -4.41 -3.60
CA ARG A 204 4.92 -4.56 -3.08
C ARG A 204 3.86 -4.26 -4.15
N ASN A 205 4.10 -3.30 -5.04
CA ASN A 205 3.22 -3.07 -6.18
C ASN A 205 3.29 -4.24 -7.20
N ALA A 206 4.45 -4.87 -7.39
CA ALA A 206 4.56 -6.11 -8.18
C ALA A 206 3.83 -7.30 -7.52
N GLU A 207 3.93 -7.48 -6.20
CA GLU A 207 3.15 -8.47 -5.45
C GLU A 207 1.63 -8.23 -5.57
N MET A 208 1.17 -6.98 -5.42
CA MET A 208 -0.24 -6.60 -5.62
C MET A 208 -0.71 -6.84 -7.06
N THR A 209 0.18 -6.64 -8.05
CA THR A 209 -0.07 -6.96 -9.45
C THR A 209 -0.20 -8.47 -9.67
N ILE A 210 0.76 -9.27 -9.15
CA ILE A 210 0.72 -10.74 -9.25
C ILE A 210 -0.50 -11.31 -8.56
N ALA A 211 -0.88 -10.79 -7.39
CA ALA A 211 -2.12 -11.17 -6.72
C ALA A 211 -3.36 -10.93 -7.60
N SER A 212 -3.36 -9.84 -8.38
CA SER A 212 -4.43 -9.50 -9.30
C SER A 212 -4.46 -10.38 -10.55
N LEU A 213 -3.28 -10.71 -11.12
CA LEU A 213 -3.11 -11.69 -12.19
C LEU A 213 -3.57 -13.10 -11.78
N LEU A 214 -3.29 -13.52 -10.54
CA LEU A 214 -3.72 -14.80 -9.98
C LEU A 214 -5.24 -14.90 -9.77
N MET A 215 -5.91 -13.78 -9.47
CA MET A 215 -7.37 -13.72 -9.29
C MET A 215 -8.17 -13.69 -10.61
N LEU A 216 -7.50 -13.72 -11.78
CA LEU A 216 -8.18 -13.85 -13.07
C LEU A 216 -8.88 -15.22 -13.20
N PRO A 217 -10.09 -15.28 -13.80
CA PRO A 217 -10.73 -16.56 -14.16
C PRO A 217 -9.81 -17.40 -15.04
N ASN A 218 -9.55 -18.65 -14.65
CA ASN A 218 -8.63 -19.57 -15.33
C ASN A 218 -7.21 -18.98 -15.57
N SER A 219 -6.71 -18.19 -14.61
CA SER A 219 -5.42 -17.49 -14.69
C SER A 219 -4.29 -18.35 -15.28
N PRO A 220 -3.69 -17.97 -16.43
CA PRO A 220 -2.55 -18.69 -17.01
C PRO A 220 -1.27 -18.54 -16.18
N TYR A 221 -1.30 -17.71 -15.14
CA TYR A 221 -0.18 -17.38 -14.27
C TYR A 221 -0.12 -18.24 -13.00
N THR A 222 -1.13 -19.09 -12.72
CA THR A 222 -1.17 -19.89 -11.47
C THR A 222 0.06 -20.78 -11.30
N SER A 223 0.50 -21.48 -12.34
CA SER A 223 1.69 -22.36 -12.28
C SER A 223 3.02 -21.61 -12.16
N LEU A 224 3.03 -20.32 -12.48
CA LEU A 224 4.23 -19.46 -12.42
C LEU A 224 4.47 -18.92 -11.00
N PHE A 225 3.40 -18.69 -10.24
CA PHE A 225 3.42 -18.02 -8.95
C PHE A 225 2.86 -18.87 -7.78
N SER A 226 3.08 -20.20 -7.83
CA SER A 226 2.67 -21.16 -6.80
C SER A 226 3.84 -22.07 -6.38
N GLY A 227 3.84 -22.54 -5.12
CA GLY A 227 4.86 -23.46 -4.61
C GLY A 227 6.25 -22.82 -4.61
N ASP A 228 7.22 -23.46 -5.27
CA ASP A 228 8.59 -22.92 -5.39
C ASP A 228 8.65 -21.56 -6.14
N GLY A 229 7.57 -21.16 -6.83
CA GLY A 229 7.40 -19.86 -7.48
C GLY A 229 6.66 -18.80 -6.65
N GLU A 230 6.40 -19.00 -5.35
CA GLU A 230 5.63 -18.04 -4.55
C GLU A 230 6.26 -16.63 -4.50
N PRO A 231 5.50 -15.55 -4.82
CA PRO A 231 6.01 -14.18 -4.80
C PRO A 231 6.41 -13.66 -3.41
N GLY A 232 7.60 -13.06 -3.36
CA GLY A 232 8.08 -12.23 -2.27
C GLY A 232 9.12 -11.25 -2.80
N ILE A 233 9.57 -10.30 -1.98
CA ILE A 233 10.59 -9.32 -2.38
C ILE A 233 11.89 -10.02 -2.79
N ARG A 234 12.32 -11.08 -2.10
CA ARG A 234 13.52 -11.84 -2.49
C ARG A 234 13.32 -12.65 -3.77
N ALA A 235 12.14 -13.23 -3.99
CA ALA A 235 11.82 -13.90 -5.26
C ALA A 235 11.83 -12.90 -6.43
N ILE A 236 11.22 -11.73 -6.28
CA ILE A 236 11.23 -10.65 -7.26
C ILE A 236 12.66 -10.15 -7.54
N GLN A 237 13.51 -10.01 -6.51
CA GLN A 237 14.92 -9.66 -6.70
C GLN A 237 15.68 -10.72 -7.52
N GLU A 238 15.40 -12.00 -7.31
CA GLU A 238 16.06 -13.05 -8.09
C GLU A 238 15.49 -13.21 -9.50
N TRP A 239 14.19 -12.99 -9.72
CA TRP A 239 13.62 -12.93 -11.07
C TRP A 239 14.14 -11.74 -11.90
N ILE A 240 14.46 -10.61 -11.24
CA ILE A 240 15.16 -9.48 -11.87
C ILE A 240 16.61 -9.86 -12.20
N ASN A 241 17.34 -10.48 -11.27
CA ASN A 241 18.68 -11.03 -11.53
C ASN A 241 18.66 -12.04 -12.71
N GLU A 242 17.67 -12.91 -12.80
CA GLU A 242 17.49 -13.88 -13.89
C GLU A 242 17.24 -13.20 -15.23
N ALA A 243 16.33 -12.24 -15.29
CA ALA A 243 16.11 -11.42 -16.48
C ALA A 243 17.42 -10.77 -16.95
N TRP A 244 18.22 -10.23 -16.03
CA TRP A 244 19.55 -9.68 -16.31
C TRP A 244 20.60 -10.71 -16.74
N ARG A 245 20.53 -11.97 -16.25
CA ARG A 245 21.33 -13.10 -16.76
C ARG A 245 20.95 -13.40 -18.21
N GLU A 246 19.65 -13.47 -18.48
CA GLU A 246 19.05 -13.70 -19.81
C GLU A 246 19.00 -12.47 -20.72
N ARG A 247 19.82 -11.45 -20.44
CA ARG A 247 20.07 -10.26 -21.28
C ARG A 247 18.87 -9.33 -21.48
N TYR A 248 17.86 -9.42 -20.63
CA TYR A 248 16.87 -8.35 -20.47
C TYR A 248 17.53 -7.17 -19.72
N ASP A 249 17.11 -5.94 -20.07
CA ASP A 249 17.52 -4.66 -19.45
C ASP A 249 18.99 -4.59 -18.95
N LEU A 250 19.92 -4.65 -19.90
CA LEU A 250 21.33 -4.43 -19.62
C LEU A 250 21.65 -3.01 -19.07
N PRO A 251 20.94 -1.93 -19.44
CA PRO A 251 21.05 -0.63 -18.77
C PRO A 251 20.70 -0.69 -17.28
N GLY A 252 19.53 -1.25 -16.91
CA GLY A 252 19.15 -1.48 -15.52
C GLY A 252 20.20 -2.32 -14.80
N ARG A 253 20.58 -3.47 -15.36
CA ARG A 253 21.67 -4.31 -14.80
C ARG A 253 22.93 -3.49 -14.48
N ALA A 254 23.34 -2.57 -15.36
CA ALA A 254 24.52 -1.73 -15.15
C ALA A 254 24.31 -0.69 -14.04
N GLN A 255 23.14 -0.06 -13.96
CA GLN A 255 22.76 0.87 -12.89
C GLN A 255 22.86 0.20 -11.50
N PHE A 256 22.32 -1.01 -11.37
CA PHE A 256 22.35 -1.79 -10.12
C PHE A 256 23.71 -2.43 -9.82
N LYS A 257 24.74 -2.25 -10.67
CA LYS A 257 26.06 -2.91 -10.63
C LYS A 257 26.02 -4.44 -10.80
N GLY A 258 24.94 -4.96 -11.39
CA GLY A 258 24.77 -6.37 -11.75
C GLY A 258 24.13 -7.28 -10.70
N GLU A 259 23.71 -6.73 -9.55
CA GLU A 259 23.13 -7.50 -8.44
C GLU A 259 22.10 -6.68 -7.66
N ILE A 260 20.92 -7.27 -7.40
CA ILE A 260 19.87 -6.65 -6.58
C ILE A 260 19.44 -7.49 -5.37
N MET A 261 19.65 -8.81 -5.40
CA MET A 261 19.41 -9.73 -4.29
C MET A 261 20.06 -9.27 -2.97
N GLY A 262 19.36 -9.51 -1.86
CA GLY A 262 19.78 -9.09 -0.52
C GLY A 262 19.71 -7.58 -0.24
N THR A 263 19.82 -6.73 -1.26
CA THR A 263 19.87 -5.27 -1.13
C THR A 263 18.52 -4.64 -0.77
N SER A 264 18.57 -3.35 -0.45
CA SER A 264 17.41 -2.46 -0.25
C SER A 264 17.29 -1.38 -1.33
N LYS A 265 17.67 -1.70 -2.58
CA LYS A 265 17.62 -0.76 -3.71
C LYS A 265 16.18 -0.62 -4.23
N TRP A 266 15.75 0.61 -4.53
CA TRP A 266 14.47 0.90 -5.19
C TRP A 266 14.47 0.34 -6.63
N ILE A 267 13.30 -0.06 -7.13
CA ILE A 267 13.07 -0.51 -8.52
C ILE A 267 11.93 0.30 -9.16
N GLY A 268 11.93 0.38 -10.48
CA GLY A 268 10.90 1.06 -11.27
C GLY A 268 10.20 0.18 -12.31
N PRO A 269 9.40 0.79 -13.19
CA PRO A 269 8.70 0.10 -14.28
C PRO A 269 9.61 -0.63 -15.27
N SER A 270 10.86 -0.18 -15.45
CA SER A 270 11.87 -0.83 -16.30
C SER A 270 12.27 -2.21 -15.77
N ASP A 271 12.63 -2.30 -14.49
CA ASP A 271 13.05 -3.54 -13.84
C ASP A 271 11.91 -4.57 -13.86
N LEU A 272 10.69 -4.11 -13.57
CA LEU A 272 9.50 -4.96 -13.59
C LEU A 272 9.07 -5.33 -15.02
N TYR A 273 9.21 -4.44 -16.02
CA TYR A 273 8.99 -4.79 -17.42
C TYR A 273 9.97 -5.87 -17.89
N ALA A 274 11.24 -5.77 -17.49
CA ALA A 274 12.27 -6.76 -17.77
C ALA A 274 11.94 -8.10 -17.11
N MET A 275 11.62 -8.09 -15.81
CA MET A 275 11.21 -9.27 -15.04
C MET A 275 9.97 -9.94 -15.62
N PHE A 276 8.86 -9.21 -15.79
CA PHE A 276 7.62 -9.77 -16.31
C PHE A 276 7.77 -10.27 -17.75
N SER A 277 8.47 -9.54 -18.62
CA SER A 277 8.75 -10.02 -19.99
C SER A 277 9.67 -11.25 -20.00
N TYR A 278 10.64 -11.34 -19.09
CA TYR A 278 11.44 -12.55 -18.90
C TYR A 278 10.58 -13.73 -18.45
N LEU A 279 9.73 -13.55 -17.43
CA LEU A 279 8.82 -14.57 -16.90
C LEU A 279 7.69 -14.96 -17.88
N GLY A 280 7.49 -14.20 -18.96
CA GLY A 280 6.44 -14.45 -19.96
C GLY A 280 5.10 -13.78 -19.66
N VAL A 281 5.05 -12.87 -18.69
CA VAL A 281 3.86 -12.05 -18.39
C VAL A 281 3.80 -10.85 -19.34
N PRO A 282 2.75 -10.68 -20.15
CA PRO A 282 2.58 -9.49 -20.99
C PRO A 282 2.41 -8.23 -20.14
N CYS A 283 3.15 -7.17 -20.48
CA CYS A 283 3.04 -5.86 -19.83
C CYS A 283 3.42 -4.73 -20.79
N THR A 284 3.13 -3.48 -20.45
CA THR A 284 3.54 -2.29 -21.24
C THR A 284 3.80 -1.09 -20.32
N ILE A 285 4.90 -0.38 -20.53
CA ILE A 285 5.18 0.91 -19.88
C ILE A 285 4.55 2.03 -20.70
N TYR A 286 3.85 2.94 -20.04
CA TYR A 286 3.32 4.18 -20.58
C TYR A 286 4.00 5.36 -19.87
N ASP A 287 4.72 6.20 -20.62
CA ASP A 287 5.40 7.38 -20.09
C ASP A 287 4.51 8.62 -20.24
N PHE A 288 4.40 9.42 -19.18
CA PHE A 288 3.72 10.72 -19.16
C PHE A 288 4.75 11.83 -18.94
N PRO A 289 5.58 12.17 -19.95
CA PRO A 289 6.69 13.10 -19.82
C PRO A 289 6.22 14.52 -19.47
N LYS A 290 7.08 15.22 -18.70
CA LYS A 290 6.91 16.62 -18.33
C LYS A 290 6.68 17.53 -19.55
N PRO A 291 5.91 18.63 -19.43
CA PRO A 291 5.49 19.44 -20.58
C PRO A 291 6.64 19.98 -21.45
N SER A 292 7.84 20.18 -20.89
CA SER A 292 9.05 20.58 -21.62
C SER A 292 9.61 19.52 -22.57
N ASP A 293 9.30 18.25 -22.33
CA ASP A 293 9.95 17.09 -22.97
C ASP A 293 9.01 16.42 -24.01
N ARG A 294 7.95 17.15 -24.40
CA ARG A 294 6.99 16.80 -25.44
C ARG A 294 7.27 17.62 -26.71
N PRO A 295 7.03 17.09 -27.92
CA PRO A 295 7.15 17.87 -29.15
C PRO A 295 6.15 19.04 -29.15
N ILE A 296 6.69 20.24 -29.33
CA ILE A 296 6.02 21.55 -29.28
C ILE A 296 5.44 21.92 -30.67
N PRO A 297 4.33 22.69 -30.78
CA PRO A 297 3.78 23.58 -29.75
C PRO A 297 2.39 23.21 -29.22
N THR A 298 2.30 23.06 -27.90
CA THR A 298 1.06 23.29 -27.16
C THR A 298 0.93 24.77 -26.77
N LYS A 299 -0.22 25.15 -26.21
CA LYS A 299 -0.59 26.55 -25.89
C LYS A 299 0.40 27.19 -24.90
N ALA A 300 0.35 28.52 -24.78
CA ALA A 300 1.17 29.33 -23.86
C ALA A 300 1.12 28.89 -22.37
N ASN A 301 0.14 28.07 -21.99
CA ASN A 301 0.19 27.22 -20.81
C ASN A 301 -0.06 25.75 -21.27
N PRO A 302 0.94 24.85 -21.22
CA PRO A 302 0.81 23.48 -21.70
C PRO A 302 0.12 22.58 -20.65
N GLU A 303 -0.55 21.50 -21.10
CA GLU A 303 -1.33 20.64 -20.20
C GLU A 303 -0.42 19.82 -19.25
N PRO A 304 -0.63 19.88 -17.91
CA PRO A 304 0.16 19.11 -16.95
C PRO A 304 0.07 17.60 -17.18
N SER A 305 1.18 16.89 -16.96
CA SER A 305 1.26 15.43 -17.19
C SER A 305 0.26 14.63 -16.35
N TYR A 306 -0.10 15.14 -15.17
CA TYR A 306 -1.15 14.56 -14.33
C TYR A 306 -2.54 14.61 -14.99
N ALA A 307 -2.84 15.62 -15.81
CA ALA A 307 -4.11 15.68 -16.55
C ALA A 307 -4.15 14.66 -17.70
N LEU A 308 -3.00 14.43 -18.37
CA LEU A 308 -2.86 13.32 -19.34
C LEU A 308 -3.04 11.95 -18.65
N LEU A 309 -2.42 11.77 -17.48
CA LEU A 309 -2.56 10.55 -16.68
C LEU A 309 -4.02 10.30 -16.29
N LEU A 310 -4.74 11.33 -15.80
CA LEU A 310 -6.17 11.21 -15.46
C LEU A 310 -7.01 10.80 -16.69
N ARG A 311 -6.82 11.47 -17.84
CA ARG A 311 -7.49 11.16 -19.11
C ARG A 311 -7.25 9.72 -19.55
N TRP A 312 -5.98 9.29 -19.57
CA TRP A 312 -5.58 7.97 -20.02
C TRP A 312 -6.08 6.87 -19.08
N VAL A 313 -6.04 7.07 -17.76
CA VAL A 313 -6.58 6.10 -16.79
C VAL A 313 -8.09 5.97 -16.89
N GLN A 314 -8.83 7.05 -17.18
CA GLN A 314 -10.26 6.94 -17.48
C GLN A 314 -10.50 6.05 -18.69
N GLN A 315 -9.86 6.38 -19.82
CA GLN A 315 -9.97 5.61 -21.07
C GLN A 315 -9.62 4.12 -20.86
N TYR A 316 -8.55 3.83 -20.12
CA TYR A 316 -8.13 2.47 -19.82
C TYR A 316 -9.22 1.64 -19.10
N PHE A 317 -9.91 2.21 -18.10
CA PHE A 317 -11.00 1.55 -17.36
C PHE A 317 -12.38 1.67 -18.04
N GLU A 318 -12.54 2.58 -19.01
CA GLU A 318 -13.75 2.75 -19.82
C GLU A 318 -13.77 1.83 -21.06
N ALA A 319 -12.62 1.38 -21.55
CA ALA A 319 -12.48 0.50 -22.72
C ALA A 319 -13.06 -0.93 -22.56
N ASP A 320 -13.80 -1.23 -21.49
CA ASP A 320 -14.65 -2.43 -21.41
C ASP A 320 -16.06 -2.20 -21.98
N ASP A 321 -16.46 -0.93 -22.11
CA ASP A 321 -17.83 -0.56 -22.50
C ASP A 321 -18.07 -0.68 -24.03
N SER A 322 -17.06 -1.05 -24.84
CA SER A 322 -17.19 -1.29 -26.30
C SER A 322 -17.51 -2.73 -26.68
N ASP A 323 -16.99 -3.69 -25.92
CA ASP A 323 -16.92 -5.10 -26.35
C ASP A 323 -18.19 -5.89 -25.95
N LEU A 324 -19.18 -5.19 -25.41
CA LEU A 324 -20.50 -5.72 -25.01
C LEU A 324 -21.64 -5.33 -25.97
N ASP A 325 -21.38 -4.45 -26.95
CA ASP A 325 -22.37 -3.96 -27.92
C ASP A 325 -22.39 -4.75 -29.25
N GLU A 326 -21.38 -5.59 -29.54
CA GLU A 326 -21.29 -6.31 -30.83
C GLU A 326 -22.02 -7.68 -30.86
N ASP A 327 -22.15 -8.39 -29.72
CA ASP A 327 -22.94 -9.63 -29.64
C ASP A 327 -24.43 -9.33 -29.46
N GLY A 328 -25.11 -9.09 -30.59
CA GLY A 328 -26.45 -8.51 -30.64
C GLY A 328 -27.59 -9.40 -30.13
N ASP A 329 -27.98 -9.23 -28.86
CA ASP A 329 -29.36 -9.47 -28.38
C ASP A 329 -29.81 -8.33 -27.44
N ALA A 330 -29.78 -7.10 -27.97
CA ALA A 330 -30.09 -5.84 -27.28
C ALA A 330 -31.57 -5.70 -26.90
N ASN A 331 -32.00 -6.48 -25.92
CA ASN A 331 -33.34 -6.44 -25.35
C ASN A 331 -33.63 -5.04 -24.77
N SER A 332 -34.64 -4.36 -25.32
CA SER A 332 -34.85 -2.91 -25.16
C SER A 332 -35.17 -2.41 -23.74
N ASP A 333 -35.29 -3.32 -22.77
CA ASP A 333 -35.43 -3.03 -21.33
C ASP A 333 -34.09 -2.66 -20.67
N ASP A 334 -32.95 -3.13 -21.19
CA ASP A 334 -31.64 -2.90 -20.53
C ASP A 334 -31.16 -1.44 -20.67
N LEU A 335 -31.52 -0.77 -21.77
CA LEU A 335 -31.30 0.66 -22.00
C LEU A 335 -31.98 1.58 -20.96
N LEU A 336 -32.91 1.06 -20.16
CA LEU A 336 -33.59 1.79 -19.09
C LEU A 336 -33.05 1.46 -17.69
N ARG A 337 -32.09 0.54 -17.55
CA ARG A 337 -31.47 0.24 -16.25
C ARG A 337 -30.48 1.35 -15.86
N PRO A 338 -30.64 2.00 -14.69
CA PRO A 338 -29.65 2.95 -14.22
C PRO A 338 -28.33 2.23 -13.93
N THR A 339 -27.34 2.41 -14.81
CA THR A 339 -25.99 1.88 -14.62
C THR A 339 -25.46 2.26 -13.24
N SER A 340 -25.01 1.29 -12.46
CA SER A 340 -24.53 1.52 -11.09
C SER A 340 -23.51 2.67 -11.07
N PRO A 341 -23.70 3.73 -10.26
CA PRO A 341 -22.78 4.88 -10.22
C PRO A 341 -21.38 4.50 -9.71
N VAL A 342 -21.20 3.26 -9.22
CA VAL A 342 -19.89 2.64 -9.09
C VAL A 342 -19.87 1.36 -9.96
N ARG A 343 -19.23 1.43 -11.13
CA ARG A 343 -19.02 0.29 -12.04
C ARG A 343 -17.81 -0.53 -11.57
N ILE A 344 -17.80 -1.81 -11.91
CA ILE A 344 -16.62 -2.68 -11.87
C ILE A 344 -16.18 -2.93 -13.31
N SER A 345 -14.88 -2.84 -13.55
CA SER A 345 -14.18 -3.09 -14.80
C SER A 345 -13.36 -4.38 -14.66
N ASP A 346 -13.19 -5.09 -15.76
CA ASP A 346 -12.39 -6.33 -15.84
C ASP A 346 -10.91 -6.05 -16.13
N ARG A 347 -10.57 -4.80 -16.46
CA ARG A 347 -9.18 -4.33 -16.56
C ARG A 347 -8.45 -4.52 -15.23
N LEU A 348 -7.24 -5.05 -15.32
CA LEU A 348 -6.33 -5.19 -14.18
C LEU A 348 -5.92 -3.83 -13.61
N PRO A 349 -5.50 -3.77 -12.33
CA PRO A 349 -4.89 -2.57 -11.78
C PRO A 349 -3.59 -2.20 -12.49
N LEU A 350 -3.19 -0.94 -12.36
CA LEU A 350 -2.02 -0.34 -12.99
C LEU A 350 -0.98 0.03 -11.93
N MET A 351 0.30 -0.31 -12.11
CA MET A 351 1.34 0.27 -11.25
C MET A 351 1.71 1.67 -11.73
N LEU A 352 1.54 2.67 -10.87
CA LEU A 352 1.96 4.05 -11.08
C LEU A 352 3.31 4.30 -10.40
N GLN A 353 4.29 4.76 -11.17
CA GLN A 353 5.55 5.31 -10.69
C GLN A 353 5.53 6.85 -10.83
N HIS A 354 6.00 7.52 -9.79
CA HIS A 354 6.37 8.94 -9.82
C HIS A 354 7.71 9.12 -9.10
N ASN A 355 8.18 10.36 -8.93
CA ASN A 355 9.41 10.59 -8.18
C ASN A 355 9.30 10.02 -6.74
N GLY A 356 10.38 9.42 -6.25
CA GLY A 356 10.52 8.86 -4.89
C GLY A 356 9.70 7.62 -4.54
N HIS A 357 8.57 7.33 -5.19
CA HIS A 357 7.63 6.29 -4.73
C HIS A 357 6.74 5.72 -5.86
N SER A 358 6.15 4.54 -5.62
CA SER A 358 5.20 3.89 -6.51
C SER A 358 3.94 3.42 -5.77
N ARG A 359 2.81 3.44 -6.46
CA ARG A 359 1.46 3.17 -5.93
C ARG A 359 0.67 2.36 -6.97
N THR A 360 -0.32 1.55 -6.58
CA THR A 360 -1.13 0.76 -7.51
C THR A 360 -2.50 1.43 -7.73
N ILE A 361 -2.81 1.88 -8.96
CA ILE A 361 -4.12 2.40 -9.33
C ILE A 361 -5.10 1.24 -9.48
N VAL A 362 -6.19 1.28 -8.71
CA VAL A 362 -7.28 0.30 -8.74
C VAL A 362 -8.59 0.86 -9.30
N GLY A 363 -8.55 2.09 -9.84
CA GLY A 363 -9.69 2.73 -10.50
C GLY A 363 -9.60 4.25 -10.49
N TYR A 364 -10.73 4.89 -10.79
CA TYR A 364 -10.91 6.33 -10.66
C TYR A 364 -12.31 6.67 -10.15
N GLU A 365 -12.47 7.88 -9.61
CA GLU A 365 -13.75 8.52 -9.42
C GLU A 365 -13.81 9.87 -10.15
N VAL A 366 -15.03 10.32 -10.40
CA VAL A 366 -15.37 11.67 -10.87
C VAL A 366 -16.24 12.30 -9.78
N ASP A 367 -15.97 13.55 -9.40
CA ASP A 367 -16.81 14.27 -8.43
C ASP A 367 -17.98 15.02 -9.10
N LEU A 368 -18.82 15.71 -8.30
CA LEU A 368 -19.94 16.49 -8.84
C LEU A 368 -19.53 17.72 -9.68
N ARG A 369 -18.24 18.06 -9.74
CA ARG A 369 -17.69 19.14 -10.59
C ARG A 369 -17.03 18.59 -11.86
N GLY A 370 -17.11 17.28 -12.11
CA GLY A 370 -16.43 16.61 -13.21
C GLY A 370 -14.93 16.38 -12.96
N GLN A 371 -14.41 16.62 -11.74
CA GLN A 371 -12.99 16.43 -11.47
C GLN A 371 -12.67 14.96 -11.20
N VAL A 372 -11.70 14.45 -11.95
CA VAL A 372 -11.23 13.06 -11.90
C VAL A 372 -10.21 12.90 -10.78
N LYS A 373 -10.30 11.81 -10.02
CA LYS A 373 -9.36 11.46 -8.93
C LYS A 373 -9.01 9.98 -9.03
N LEU A 374 -7.72 9.67 -8.96
CA LEU A 374 -7.26 8.28 -8.96
C LEU A 374 -7.55 7.60 -7.62
N LEU A 375 -7.95 6.33 -7.71
CA LEU A 375 -8.19 5.46 -6.56
C LEU A 375 -7.04 4.46 -6.48
N LEU A 376 -6.31 4.48 -5.37
CA LEU A 376 -5.01 3.83 -5.20
C LEU A 376 -5.00 2.83 -4.03
N LEU A 377 -4.17 1.80 -4.18
CA LEU A 377 -3.58 1.04 -3.10
C LEU A 377 -2.12 1.50 -2.96
N ASP A 378 -1.75 1.96 -1.77
CA ASP A 378 -0.43 2.54 -1.49
C ASP A 378 0.31 1.64 -0.49
N PRO A 379 1.45 1.01 -0.84
CA PRO A 379 2.15 0.10 0.05
C PRO A 379 2.77 0.82 1.26
N GLY A 380 2.92 2.14 1.21
CA GLY A 380 3.35 2.98 2.34
C GLY A 380 2.23 3.32 3.33
N LYS A 381 0.97 2.97 3.04
CA LYS A 381 -0.20 3.31 3.88
C LYS A 381 -0.83 2.08 4.53
N THR A 382 -1.31 2.25 5.76
CA THR A 382 -2.00 1.20 6.52
C THR A 382 -3.51 1.31 6.29
N ILE A 383 -4.15 0.25 5.80
CA ILE A 383 -5.62 0.16 5.73
C ILE A 383 -6.18 0.06 7.14
N SER A 384 -7.29 0.76 7.43
CA SER A 384 -7.90 0.74 8.76
C SER A 384 -8.40 -0.65 9.13
N LYS A 385 -8.30 -1.02 10.42
CA LYS A 385 -8.69 -2.36 10.89
C LYS A 385 -10.12 -2.71 10.50
N ASP A 386 -11.05 -1.76 10.63
CA ASP A 386 -12.45 -1.96 10.29
C ASP A 386 -12.65 -2.31 8.80
N VAL A 387 -11.91 -1.66 7.88
CA VAL A 387 -11.95 -1.96 6.44
C VAL A 387 -11.30 -3.30 6.12
N ARG A 388 -10.18 -3.64 6.77
CA ARG A 388 -9.53 -4.96 6.64
C ARG A 388 -10.44 -6.09 7.14
N ASP A 389 -11.05 -5.91 8.31
CA ASP A 389 -11.98 -6.86 8.91
C ASP A 389 -13.26 -7.03 8.06
N GLU A 390 -13.79 -5.95 7.46
CA GLU A 390 -14.93 -6.04 6.55
C GLU A 390 -14.56 -6.74 5.22
N GLY A 391 -13.37 -6.48 4.67
CA GLY A 391 -12.85 -7.16 3.49
C GLY A 391 -12.68 -8.66 3.71
N LEU A 392 -12.09 -9.04 4.85
CA LEU A 392 -11.98 -10.44 5.28
C LEU A 392 -13.34 -11.10 5.48
N GLN A 393 -14.32 -10.40 6.07
CA GLN A 393 -15.69 -10.91 6.17
C GLN A 393 -16.37 -11.07 4.80
N HIS A 394 -16.05 -10.23 3.82
CA HIS A 394 -16.57 -10.37 2.47
C HIS A 394 -15.98 -11.60 1.78
N LEU A 395 -14.65 -11.71 1.75
CA LEU A 395 -13.95 -12.83 1.10
C LEU A 395 -14.29 -14.19 1.73
N ARG A 396 -14.47 -14.25 3.06
CA ARG A 396 -14.99 -15.46 3.74
C ARG A 396 -16.38 -15.86 3.24
N ARG A 397 -17.28 -14.90 2.97
CA ARG A 397 -18.63 -15.14 2.43
C ARG A 397 -18.65 -15.43 0.94
N GLU A 398 -17.66 -14.98 0.18
CA GLU A 398 -17.51 -15.31 -1.24
C GLU A 398 -16.98 -16.73 -1.42
N ARG A 399 -15.88 -17.08 -0.74
CA ARG A 399 -15.32 -18.44 -0.79
C ARG A 399 -16.31 -19.49 -0.25
N ALA A 400 -17.12 -19.16 0.76
CA ALA A 400 -18.18 -20.05 1.26
C ALA A 400 -19.41 -20.23 0.34
N LYS A 401 -19.48 -19.53 -0.81
CA LYS A 401 -20.50 -19.76 -1.85
C LYS A 401 -20.02 -20.68 -2.97
N VAL A 402 -18.71 -20.86 -3.12
CA VAL A 402 -18.15 -21.82 -4.07
C VAL A 402 -18.39 -23.22 -3.48
N PRO A 403 -19.11 -24.13 -4.16
CA PRO A 403 -19.23 -25.49 -3.68
C PRO A 403 -17.84 -26.14 -3.62
N SER A 404 -17.50 -26.77 -2.50
CA SER A 404 -16.34 -27.67 -2.45
C SER A 404 -16.52 -28.76 -3.51
N PRO A 405 -15.45 -29.23 -4.17
CA PRO A 405 -15.44 -30.54 -4.79
C PRO A 405 -15.92 -31.57 -3.76
N GLN A 406 -16.78 -32.50 -4.17
CA GLN A 406 -17.33 -33.50 -3.27
C GLN A 406 -16.26 -34.56 -2.93
N ASP A 407 -15.80 -34.56 -1.68
CA ASP A 407 -15.28 -35.79 -1.06
C ASP A 407 -16.47 -36.68 -0.73
N ASP A 408 -16.69 -37.73 -1.52
CA ASP A 408 -17.76 -38.71 -1.30
C ASP A 408 -17.43 -39.61 -0.09
N SER A 409 -17.72 -39.13 1.11
CA SER A 409 -17.71 -39.93 2.35
C SER A 409 -18.98 -39.70 3.19
N ASP A 410 -20.04 -40.43 2.87
CA ASP A 410 -21.30 -40.45 3.63
C ASP A 410 -21.10 -40.88 5.09
N THR A 411 -21.51 -40.05 6.05
CA THR A 411 -22.06 -40.54 7.34
C THR A 411 -22.99 -39.49 7.98
N PRO A 412 -24.30 -39.76 8.12
CA PRO A 412 -25.26 -38.80 8.67
C PRO A 412 -25.45 -38.94 10.20
N ALA A 413 -25.48 -37.83 10.94
CA ALA A 413 -25.83 -37.82 12.37
C ALA A 413 -26.53 -36.54 12.85
N ALA A 414 -27.73 -36.74 13.43
CA ALA A 414 -28.45 -35.90 14.41
C ALA A 414 -28.70 -34.39 14.14
N GLN A 415 -29.99 -34.04 14.03
CA GLN A 415 -30.51 -32.68 14.07
C GLN A 415 -30.57 -32.12 15.50
N GLY A 416 -30.45 -30.79 15.67
CA GLY A 416 -30.56 -30.11 16.97
C GLY A 416 -31.13 -28.69 16.89
N SER A 417 -32.43 -28.55 16.56
CA SER A 417 -33.08 -27.24 16.38
C SER A 417 -33.66 -26.65 17.68
N LYS A 418 -33.32 -25.40 18.01
CA LYS A 418 -34.06 -24.54 18.97
C LYS A 418 -34.01 -23.05 18.58
N ASN A 419 -35.11 -22.54 18.03
CA ASN A 419 -35.37 -21.10 17.90
C ASN A 419 -35.76 -20.47 19.25
N LYS A 420 -35.56 -19.14 19.39
CA LYS A 420 -36.38 -18.26 20.24
C LYS A 420 -36.36 -16.81 19.73
N ILE A 421 -37.40 -16.03 20.05
CA ILE A 421 -37.74 -14.71 19.47
C ILE A 421 -37.76 -13.60 20.56
N ARG A 422 -37.72 -12.34 20.12
CA ARG A 422 -37.65 -11.07 20.88
C ARG A 422 -38.87 -10.79 21.78
N GLU A 423 -38.66 -9.97 22.82
CA GLU A 423 -39.31 -8.66 23.16
C GLU A 423 -38.90 -8.27 24.60
N GLY A 424 -38.98 -7.03 25.12
CA GLY A 424 -39.43 -5.72 24.63
C GLY A 424 -38.74 -4.58 25.42
N ALA A 425 -39.34 -3.39 25.59
CA ALA A 425 -38.77 -2.23 26.31
C ALA A 425 -39.89 -1.23 26.75
N GLU A 426 -39.69 -0.14 27.53
CA GLU A 426 -38.48 0.49 28.12
C GLU A 426 -38.53 0.44 29.68
N ALA A 427 -38.36 1.45 30.58
CA ALA A 427 -38.13 2.91 30.52
C ALA A 427 -37.52 3.49 31.85
N ALA A 428 -37.06 4.75 31.80
CA ALA A 428 -36.73 5.68 32.92
C ALA A 428 -35.50 5.41 33.83
N LEU A 429 -35.01 6.48 34.49
CA LEU A 429 -33.68 6.63 35.14
C LEU A 429 -33.78 6.97 36.64
N PRO A 430 -32.71 6.77 37.44
CA PRO A 430 -31.78 7.89 37.71
C PRO A 430 -30.28 7.52 37.59
N THR A 431 -29.38 8.46 37.92
CA THR A 431 -27.93 8.42 37.59
C THR A 431 -26.98 8.41 38.80
N SER A 432 -25.94 7.58 38.74
CA SER A 432 -24.65 7.77 39.44
C SER A 432 -23.58 6.89 38.75
N GLY A 433 -22.71 7.50 37.93
CA GLY A 433 -22.04 6.82 36.81
C GLY A 433 -20.71 6.11 37.05
N ASP A 434 -20.26 5.93 38.30
CA ASP A 434 -18.92 5.44 38.63
C ASP A 434 -18.94 4.16 39.48
N GLU A 435 -18.29 3.10 38.99
CA GLU A 435 -17.94 1.91 39.77
C GLU A 435 -16.51 2.05 40.30
N VAL A 436 -16.35 2.30 41.60
CA VAL A 436 -15.04 2.32 42.28
C VAL A 436 -14.71 0.93 42.80
N GLY A 437 -13.69 0.29 42.22
CA GLY A 437 -13.15 -0.97 42.75
C GLY A 437 -12.36 -0.75 44.05
N PRO A 438 -12.30 -1.73 44.97
CA PRO A 438 -11.40 -1.66 46.13
C PRO A 438 -9.95 -1.48 45.65
N GLY A 439 -9.33 -0.36 45.98
CA GLY A 439 -8.02 0.05 45.44
C GLY A 439 -8.06 1.21 44.42
N GLY A 440 -9.21 1.85 44.19
CA GLY A 440 -9.29 3.22 43.61
C GLY A 440 -9.19 3.34 42.08
N TRP A 441 -9.11 2.24 41.33
CA TRP A 441 -8.99 2.28 39.86
C TRP A 441 -10.33 2.57 39.16
N VAL A 442 -10.39 3.66 38.38
CA VAL A 442 -11.60 4.09 37.64
C VAL A 442 -11.50 3.72 36.15
N LYS A 443 -12.43 2.88 35.65
CA LYS A 443 -12.51 2.49 34.23
C LYS A 443 -13.39 3.43 33.40
N ARG A 444 -12.78 4.48 32.85
CA ARG A 444 -13.46 5.44 31.95
C ARG A 444 -13.85 4.76 30.62
N LYS A 445 -15.14 4.48 30.41
CA LYS A 445 -15.66 3.96 29.13
C LYS A 445 -15.60 5.05 28.06
N ILE A 446 -14.59 5.01 27.19
CA ILE A 446 -14.57 5.81 25.96
C ILE A 446 -15.75 5.38 25.09
N SER A 447 -16.65 6.31 24.78
CA SER A 447 -17.79 6.04 23.90
C SER A 447 -17.28 5.77 22.49
N LYS A 448 -17.63 4.60 21.92
CA LYS A 448 -17.34 4.32 20.51
C LYS A 448 -18.07 5.37 19.65
N PRO A 449 -17.39 6.03 18.69
CA PRO A 449 -18.06 6.96 17.78
C PRO A 449 -19.16 6.22 17.00
N LYS A 450 -20.25 6.92 16.69
CA LYS A 450 -21.35 6.35 15.90
C LYS A 450 -20.80 5.82 14.56
N PRO A 451 -21.19 4.60 14.11
CA PRO A 451 -20.52 3.90 13.01
C PRO A 451 -20.61 4.55 11.61
N GLY A 452 -21.29 5.69 11.48
CA GLY A 452 -21.35 6.44 10.21
C GLY A 452 -20.09 7.26 9.89
N ASN A 453 -19.35 7.76 10.89
CA ASN A 453 -18.26 8.71 10.62
C ASN A 453 -16.94 8.05 10.19
N ALA A 454 -16.58 6.90 10.77
CA ALA A 454 -15.29 6.21 10.51
C ALA A 454 -15.10 5.76 9.04
N LEU A 455 -16.20 5.55 8.32
CA LEU A 455 -16.18 5.21 6.90
C LEU A 455 -15.77 6.40 6.01
N SER A 456 -16.00 7.64 6.44
CA SER A 456 -15.63 8.83 5.65
C SER A 456 -14.12 9.07 5.61
N THR A 457 -13.44 8.94 6.76
CA THR A 457 -11.98 8.99 6.88
C THR A 457 -11.28 7.76 6.33
N SER A 458 -12.00 6.65 6.12
CA SER A 458 -11.45 5.46 5.46
C SER A 458 -11.29 5.63 3.95
N LEU A 459 -12.13 6.45 3.29
CA LEU A 459 -12.06 6.63 1.83
C LEU A 459 -10.90 7.55 1.38
N SER A 460 -10.41 8.45 2.24
CA SER A 460 -9.28 9.32 1.91
C SER A 460 -7.95 8.57 1.77
N VAL A 461 -7.79 7.40 2.42
CA VAL A 461 -6.60 6.54 2.28
C VAL A 461 -6.43 6.05 0.84
N PHE A 462 -7.54 5.80 0.15
CA PHE A 462 -7.58 5.34 -1.24
C PHE A 462 -7.54 6.48 -2.27
N ARG A 463 -7.77 7.74 -1.89
CA ARG A 463 -7.82 8.87 -2.82
C ARG A 463 -6.43 9.45 -3.03
N MET A 464 -5.99 9.58 -4.28
CA MET A 464 -4.74 10.29 -4.58
C MET A 464 -4.86 11.78 -4.20
N LYS A 465 -3.93 12.27 -3.38
CA LYS A 465 -3.76 13.71 -3.13
C LYS A 465 -3.37 14.41 -4.45
N PRO A 466 -3.82 15.65 -4.73
CA PRO A 466 -3.40 16.38 -5.93
C PRO A 466 -1.89 16.66 -5.93
N GLN A 467 -1.13 15.89 -6.72
CA GLN A 467 0.32 16.05 -6.86
C GLN A 467 0.64 17.27 -7.72
N ARG A 468 0.99 18.39 -7.07
CA ARG A 468 1.33 19.66 -7.75
C ARG A 468 2.76 19.71 -8.28
N GLU A 469 3.66 18.96 -7.67
CA GLU A 469 5.11 19.07 -7.91
C GLU A 469 5.62 17.99 -8.88
N GLN A 470 4.90 16.88 -8.99
CA GLN A 470 5.22 15.75 -9.86
C GLN A 470 4.95 16.10 -11.33
N LYS A 471 6.04 16.37 -12.05
CA LYS A 471 6.01 16.84 -13.44
C LYS A 471 5.89 15.69 -14.45
N GLU A 472 6.21 14.46 -14.06
CA GLU A 472 6.19 13.28 -14.93
C GLU A 472 5.85 11.99 -14.16
N PHE A 473 5.30 11.03 -14.89
CA PHE A 473 4.82 9.75 -14.36
C PHE A 473 5.14 8.62 -15.34
N GLN A 474 5.23 7.40 -14.84
CA GLN A 474 5.20 6.19 -15.67
C GLN A 474 4.13 5.23 -15.14
N VAL A 475 3.48 4.49 -16.04
CA VAL A 475 2.49 3.46 -15.69
C VAL A 475 2.90 2.13 -16.30
N LEU A 476 2.96 1.07 -15.50
CA LEU A 476 3.08 -0.31 -15.97
C LEU A 476 1.69 -0.96 -15.97
N ALA A 477 1.21 -1.31 -17.16
CA ALA A 477 -0.11 -1.91 -17.39
C ALA A 477 -0.01 -3.37 -17.84
N PHE A 478 -1.05 -4.15 -17.57
CA PHE A 478 -1.13 -5.59 -17.83
C PHE A 478 -2.45 -5.93 -18.52
N PRO A 479 -2.46 -6.64 -19.67
CA PRO A 479 -3.69 -6.97 -20.38
C PRO A 479 -4.38 -8.23 -19.85
N GLY A 480 -3.75 -9.01 -18.97
CA GLY A 480 -4.33 -10.22 -18.36
C GLY A 480 -4.51 -11.42 -19.31
N THR A 481 -3.97 -11.34 -20.53
CA THR A 481 -4.06 -12.36 -21.60
C THR A 481 -3.23 -13.61 -21.31
N ALA A 482 -3.11 -14.52 -22.28
CA ALA A 482 -2.17 -15.64 -22.23
C ALA A 482 -0.70 -15.17 -22.07
N MET A 483 0.16 -16.07 -21.57
CA MET A 483 1.60 -15.82 -21.46
C MET A 483 2.27 -15.70 -22.84
N LEU A 484 3.30 -14.85 -22.90
CA LEU A 484 4.12 -14.61 -24.10
C LEU A 484 4.90 -15.89 -24.50
N PRO A 485 4.91 -16.27 -25.79
CA PRO A 485 5.75 -17.36 -26.27
C PRO A 485 7.25 -16.96 -26.26
N PRO A 486 8.20 -17.92 -26.32
CA PRO A 486 9.64 -17.67 -26.18
C PRO A 486 10.21 -16.62 -27.15
N GLU A 487 9.70 -16.58 -28.39
CA GLU A 487 10.08 -15.64 -29.44
C GLU A 487 9.68 -14.20 -29.13
N GLU A 488 8.46 -13.98 -28.62
CA GLU A 488 8.01 -12.66 -28.17
C GLU A 488 8.76 -12.18 -26.93
N ARG A 489 9.01 -13.10 -25.98
CA ARG A 489 9.85 -12.84 -24.80
C ARG A 489 11.24 -12.35 -25.23
N ALA A 490 11.88 -13.07 -26.16
CA ALA A 490 13.20 -12.70 -26.70
C ALA A 490 13.22 -11.32 -27.39
N GLY A 491 12.14 -10.95 -28.09
CA GLY A 491 11.97 -9.62 -28.68
C GLY A 491 11.91 -8.47 -27.66
N ARG A 492 11.48 -8.76 -26.43
CA ARG A 492 11.27 -7.80 -25.33
C ARG A 492 12.45 -7.66 -24.37
N ARG A 493 13.63 -8.18 -24.73
CA ARG A 493 14.89 -8.00 -23.99
C ARG A 493 15.32 -6.54 -23.81
N LYS A 494 14.91 -5.65 -24.72
CA LYS A 494 15.06 -4.20 -24.54
C LYS A 494 13.78 -3.64 -23.91
N VAL A 495 13.95 -2.82 -22.86
CA VAL A 495 12.83 -2.05 -22.29
C VAL A 495 12.29 -1.08 -23.33
N THR A 496 10.98 -1.02 -23.47
CA THR A 496 10.27 -0.14 -24.41
C THR A 496 9.03 0.44 -23.76
N SER A 497 8.72 1.71 -24.04
CA SER A 497 7.59 2.45 -23.49
C SER A 497 6.80 3.18 -24.57
N VAL A 498 5.54 3.47 -24.28
CA VAL A 498 4.63 4.26 -25.11
C VAL A 498 4.52 5.67 -24.50
N ARG A 499 4.99 6.70 -25.20
CA ARG A 499 5.00 8.09 -24.68
C ARG A 499 3.65 8.79 -24.94
N ILE A 500 2.86 8.96 -23.88
CA ILE A 500 1.58 9.68 -23.90
C ILE A 500 1.85 11.19 -23.81
N THR A 501 1.47 11.93 -24.86
CA THR A 501 1.80 13.38 -24.99
C THR A 501 0.60 14.28 -25.23
N GLN A 502 -0.58 13.71 -25.46
CA GLN A 502 -1.89 14.33 -25.70
C GLN A 502 -2.99 13.48 -25.04
#